data_AF-X1N8S5-F1
#
_entry.id   AF-X1N8S5-F1
#
_cell.length_a   1.000
_cell.length_b   1.000
_cell.length_c   1.000
_cell.angle_alpha   90.00
_cell.angle_beta   90.00
_cell.angle_gamma   90.00
#
_symmetry.space_group_name_H-M   'P 1'
#
loop_
_entity.id
_entity.type
_entity.pdbx_description
1 polymer ?
#
loop_
_entity_poly.entity_id
_entity_poly.type
_entity_poly.pdbx_seq_one_letter_code
_entity_poly.pdbx_strand_id
1 'polypeptide(L)'
;MAKVKAPLFGFGASGAIGKALVYFGWKGIDVVREYVVPVNPKSTKQVAQRNLLTAAVLEFHAAAYDDDDMTAWKLFASTFATPRTGFNAMTRAHLMQALGAGTWVRMHDVEVTPLAGGGATVT
;
A
#
# COMPACT_ATOMS: atom_id res chain seq x y z
N MET A 1 -22.08 -15.50 -17.09
CA MET A 1 -21.21 -16.67 -17.41
C MET A 1 -22.11 -17.76 -17.94
N ALA A 2 -21.87 -18.24 -19.15
CA ALA A 2 -22.72 -19.27 -19.75
C ALA A 2 -22.49 -20.59 -19.00
N LYS A 3 -23.58 -21.23 -18.55
CA LYS A 3 -23.54 -22.61 -18.06
C LYS A 3 -23.49 -23.52 -19.28
N VAL A 4 -22.50 -24.39 -19.37
CA VAL A 4 -22.34 -25.30 -20.52
C VAL A 4 -22.56 -26.72 -20.02
N LYS A 5 -23.43 -27.49 -20.69
CA LYS A 5 -23.60 -28.92 -20.38
C LYS A 5 -22.48 -29.69 -21.09
N ALA A 6 -21.64 -30.39 -20.32
CA ALA A 6 -20.53 -31.20 -20.82
C ALA A 6 -19.60 -30.45 -21.81
N PRO A 7 -18.90 -29.39 -21.36
CA PRO A 7 -17.94 -28.72 -22.23
C PRO A 7 -16.91 -29.73 -22.77
N LEU A 8 -16.78 -29.79 -24.11
CA LEU A 8 -15.93 -30.75 -24.82
C LEU A 8 -16.21 -32.23 -24.50
N PHE A 9 -17.45 -32.57 -24.14
CA PHE A 9 -17.83 -33.92 -23.71
C PHE A 9 -17.05 -34.44 -22.46
N GLY A 10 -16.34 -33.56 -21.75
CA GLY A 10 -15.56 -33.91 -20.57
C GLY A 10 -16.19 -33.36 -19.30
N PHE A 11 -16.66 -34.25 -18.40
CA PHE A 11 -17.23 -33.94 -17.07
C PHE A 11 -16.20 -33.41 -16.05
N GLY A 12 -15.14 -32.77 -16.53
CA GLY A 12 -14.00 -32.31 -15.73
C GLY A 12 -12.94 -31.56 -16.54
N ALA A 13 -13.30 -31.04 -17.72
CA ALA A 13 -12.37 -30.27 -18.55
C ALA A 13 -11.89 -29.02 -17.78
N SER A 14 -10.58 -28.83 -17.70
CA SER A 14 -9.96 -27.70 -17.02
C SER A 14 -8.82 -27.12 -17.85
N GLY A 15 -8.58 -25.82 -17.71
CA GLY A 15 -7.48 -25.11 -18.38
C GLY A 15 -7.92 -24.26 -19.56
N ALA A 16 -6.93 -23.60 -20.17
CA ALA A 16 -7.14 -22.67 -21.29
C ALA A 16 -6.84 -23.37 -22.62
N ILE A 17 -7.76 -23.24 -23.58
CA ILE A 17 -7.56 -23.71 -24.96
C ILE A 17 -7.33 -22.50 -25.86
N GLY A 18 -6.18 -22.48 -26.54
CA GLY A 18 -5.85 -21.49 -27.56
C GLY A 18 -5.82 -20.04 -27.06
N LYS A 19 -5.74 -19.80 -25.74
CA LYS A 19 -5.92 -18.48 -25.12
C LYS A 19 -7.20 -17.78 -25.59
N ALA A 20 -8.25 -18.55 -25.88
CA ALA A 20 -9.55 -18.04 -26.28
C ALA A 20 -10.61 -18.41 -25.24
N LEU A 21 -10.57 -19.64 -24.73
CA LEU A 21 -11.56 -20.16 -23.78
C LEU A 21 -10.85 -20.82 -22.59
N VAL A 22 -11.40 -20.65 -21.39
CA VAL A 22 -10.95 -21.28 -20.15
C VAL A 22 -12.09 -22.09 -19.55
N TYR A 23 -11.82 -23.38 -19.33
CA TYR A 23 -12.71 -24.35 -18.72
C TYR A 23 -12.34 -24.53 -17.26
N PHE A 24 -13.33 -24.53 -16.37
CA PHE A 24 -13.14 -24.82 -14.95
C PHE A 24 -14.47 -25.16 -14.28
N GLY A 25 -14.41 -25.86 -13.16
CA GLY A 25 -15.57 -26.07 -12.30
C GLY A 25 -15.84 -24.86 -11.42
N TRP A 26 -17.08 -24.40 -11.36
CA TRP A 26 -17.52 -23.33 -10.46
C TRP A 26 -18.75 -23.77 -9.67
N LYS A 27 -18.60 -23.93 -8.35
CA LYS A 27 -19.67 -24.36 -7.44
C LYS A 27 -20.41 -25.62 -7.94
N GLY A 28 -19.66 -26.62 -8.41
CA GLY A 28 -20.21 -27.88 -8.92
C GLY A 28 -20.85 -27.79 -10.32
N ILE A 29 -20.67 -26.68 -11.04
CA ILE A 29 -21.16 -26.49 -12.40
C ILE A 29 -19.98 -26.29 -13.33
N ASP A 30 -19.99 -26.98 -14.47
CA ASP A 30 -19.01 -26.76 -15.52
C ASP A 30 -19.28 -25.44 -16.24
N VAL A 31 -18.26 -24.58 -16.27
CA VAL A 31 -18.35 -23.25 -16.86
C VAL A 31 -17.22 -22.99 -17.83
N VAL A 32 -17.55 -22.20 -18.85
CA VAL A 32 -16.59 -21.70 -19.83
C VAL A 32 -16.59 -20.19 -19.79
N ARG A 33 -15.40 -19.59 -19.79
CA ARG A 33 -15.22 -18.15 -19.95
C ARG A 33 -14.23 -17.85 -21.05
N GLU A 34 -14.36 -16.66 -21.63
CA GLU A 34 -13.32 -16.12 -22.50
C GLU A 34 -12.01 -15.97 -21.71
N TYR A 35 -10.89 -16.27 -22.38
CA TYR A 35 -9.57 -16.01 -21.84
C TYR A 35 -9.33 -14.50 -21.84
N VAL A 36 -9.56 -13.88 -20.69
CA VAL A 36 -9.26 -12.47 -20.48
C VAL A 36 -7.85 -12.35 -19.91
N VAL A 37 -6.96 -11.69 -20.64
CA VAL A 37 -5.72 -11.16 -20.08
C VAL A 37 -6.08 -9.82 -19.43
N PRO A 38 -5.99 -9.68 -18.10
CA PRO A 38 -6.24 -8.41 -17.46
C PRO A 38 -5.23 -7.39 -17.98
N VAL A 39 -5.71 -6.25 -18.48
CA VAL A 39 -4.83 -5.13 -18.79
C VAL A 39 -4.33 -4.60 -17.45
N ASN A 40 -3.02 -4.58 -17.24
CA ASN A 40 -2.37 -3.88 -16.13
C ASN A 40 -1.65 -2.65 -16.68
N PRO A 41 -2.39 -1.61 -17.11
CA PRO A 41 -1.77 -0.46 -17.74
C PRO A 41 -0.97 0.29 -16.67
N LYS A 42 0.33 0.52 -16.91
CA LYS A 42 1.18 1.35 -16.05
C LYS A 42 0.84 2.83 -16.28
N SER A 43 -0.35 3.24 -15.83
CA SER A 43 -0.88 4.58 -16.09
C SER A 43 -0.02 5.68 -15.45
N THR A 44 -0.03 6.88 -16.04
CA THR A 44 0.68 8.05 -15.51
C THR A 44 0.30 8.34 -14.07
N LYS A 45 -0.99 8.22 -13.71
CA LYS A 45 -1.48 8.42 -12.34
C LYS A 45 -0.88 7.43 -11.35
N GLN A 46 -0.81 6.14 -11.71
CA GLN A 46 -0.16 5.13 -10.85
C GLN A 46 1.34 5.35 -10.72
N VAL A 47 2.02 5.79 -11.80
CA VAL A 47 3.44 6.13 -11.75
C VAL A 47 3.67 7.32 -10.82
N ALA A 48 2.86 8.38 -10.94
CA ALA A 48 2.93 9.53 -10.07
C ALA A 48 2.79 9.14 -8.59
N GLN A 49 1.77 8.35 -8.24
CA GLN A 49 1.58 7.89 -6.86
C GLN A 49 2.74 7.02 -6.36
N ARG A 50 3.28 6.13 -7.20
CA ARG A 50 4.47 5.33 -6.84
C ARG A 50 5.69 6.21 -6.60
N ASN A 51 5.93 7.21 -7.45
CA ASN A 51 7.07 8.11 -7.32
C ASN A 51 6.99 8.94 -6.03
N LEU A 52 5.80 9.40 -5.64
CA LEU A 52 5.60 10.12 -4.38
C LEU A 52 5.95 9.25 -3.17
N LEU A 53 5.51 7.99 -3.17
CA LEU A 53 5.86 7.05 -2.10
C LEU A 53 7.35 6.73 -2.09
N THR A 54 7.95 6.51 -3.26
CA THR A 54 9.40 6.29 -3.39
C THR A 54 10.19 7.46 -2.84
N ALA A 55 9.79 8.71 -3.12
CA ALA A 55 10.44 9.89 -2.58
C ALA A 55 10.36 9.95 -1.05
N ALA A 56 9.19 9.67 -0.46
CA ALA A 56 9.02 9.66 0.99
C ALA A 56 9.88 8.56 1.67
N VAL A 57 10.00 7.39 1.06
CA VAL A 57 10.85 6.30 1.57
C VAL A 57 12.32 6.66 1.46
N LEU A 58 12.74 7.25 0.34
CA LEU A 58 14.12 7.70 0.16
C LEU A 58 14.49 8.74 1.20
N GLU A 59 13.63 9.73 1.44
CA GLU A 59 13.82 10.75 2.47
C GLU A 59 14.01 10.11 3.85
N PHE A 60 13.20 9.11 4.21
CA PHE A 60 13.35 8.42 5.51
C PHE A 60 14.73 7.79 5.68
N HIS A 61 15.22 7.11 4.64
CA HIS A 61 16.50 6.42 4.71
C HIS A 61 17.70 7.36 4.58
N ALA A 62 17.53 8.48 3.86
CA ALA A 62 18.58 9.47 3.68
C ALA A 62 18.75 10.40 4.89
N ALA A 63 17.68 10.63 5.65
CA ALA A 63 17.70 11.51 6.80
C ALA A 63 18.57 10.98 7.96
N ALA A 64 18.88 9.68 8.02
CA ALA A 64 19.73 9.08 9.05
C ALA A 64 19.27 9.39 10.50
N TYR A 65 17.95 9.35 10.74
CA TYR A 65 17.35 9.60 12.05
C TYR A 65 17.97 8.78 13.17
N ASP A 66 18.27 9.45 14.28
CA ASP A 66 18.73 8.81 15.50
C ASP A 66 17.55 8.30 16.36
N ASP A 67 17.85 7.82 17.58
CA ASP A 67 16.84 7.25 18.47
C ASP A 67 15.85 8.29 19.01
N ASP A 68 16.29 9.53 19.22
CA ASP A 68 15.45 10.62 19.73
C ASP A 68 14.51 11.14 18.62
N ASP A 69 15.02 11.29 17.40
CA ASP A 69 14.22 11.55 16.20
C ASP A 69 13.13 10.50 16.00
N MET A 70 13.52 9.23 16.10
CA MET A 70 12.58 8.12 15.97
C MET A 70 11.56 8.08 17.11
N THR A 71 11.92 8.56 18.30
CA THR A 71 11.00 8.71 19.43
C THR A 71 10.01 9.84 19.18
N ALA A 72 10.46 10.98 18.67
CA ALA A 72 9.57 12.07 18.26
C ALA A 72 8.57 11.62 17.18
N TRP A 73 9.02 10.87 16.17
CA TRP A 73 8.10 10.32 15.16
C TRP A 73 7.11 9.30 15.72
N LYS A 74 7.49 8.49 16.72
CA LYS A 74 6.57 7.57 17.41
C LYS A 74 5.54 8.33 18.25
N LEU A 75 5.95 9.39 18.95
CA LEU A 75 5.05 10.27 19.70
C LEU A 75 4.08 10.99 18.77
N PHE A 76 4.55 11.50 17.63
CA PHE A 76 3.66 12.06 16.62
C PHE A 76 2.68 11.01 16.08
N ALA A 77 3.14 9.78 15.84
CA ALA A 77 2.29 8.69 15.39
C ALA A 77 1.18 8.33 16.39
N SER A 78 1.43 8.45 17.71
CA SER A 78 0.45 8.12 18.76
C SER A 78 -0.67 9.16 18.89
N THR A 79 -0.50 10.37 18.35
CA THR A 79 -1.56 11.39 18.32
C THR A 79 -2.74 11.01 17.42
N PHE A 80 -2.55 10.04 16.52
CA PHE A 80 -3.59 9.59 15.62
C PHE A 80 -4.39 8.43 16.21
N ALA A 81 -5.70 8.42 16.01
CA ALA A 81 -6.59 7.33 16.44
C ALA A 81 -6.27 5.97 15.81
N THR A 82 -5.58 5.95 14.66
CA THR A 82 -5.15 4.72 14.00
C THR A 82 -3.74 4.35 14.47
N PRO A 83 -3.48 3.11 14.92
CA PRO A 83 -2.14 2.69 15.32
C PRO A 83 -1.18 2.77 14.12
N ARG A 84 -0.08 3.53 14.29
CA ARG A 84 0.96 3.72 13.27
C ARG A 84 2.34 3.65 13.90
N THR A 85 3.32 3.20 13.11
CA THR A 85 4.74 3.34 13.43
C THR A 85 5.24 4.74 13.09
N GLY A 86 6.39 5.15 13.64
CA GLY A 86 7.03 6.43 13.29
C GLY A 86 7.31 6.55 11.79
N PHE A 87 7.78 5.47 11.15
CA PHE A 87 7.96 5.39 9.70
C PHE A 87 6.67 5.68 8.91
N ASN A 88 5.55 5.05 9.30
CA ASN A 88 4.26 5.26 8.65
C ASN A 88 3.74 6.69 8.86
N ALA A 89 4.05 7.32 9.99
CA ALA A 89 3.68 8.70 10.27
C ALA A 89 4.50 9.70 9.43
N MET A 90 5.83 9.52 9.35
CA MET A 90 6.72 10.35 8.54
C MET A 90 6.34 10.26 7.05
N THR A 91 6.29 9.04 6.50
CA THR A 91 5.97 8.82 5.08
C THR A 91 4.62 9.39 4.70
N ARG A 92 3.61 9.25 5.58
CA ARG A 92 2.30 9.87 5.37
C ARG A 92 2.40 11.40 5.36
N ALA A 93 3.07 12.01 6.32
CA ALA A 93 3.17 13.46 6.39
C ALA A 93 3.88 14.03 5.15
N HIS A 94 4.98 13.40 4.72
CA HIS A 94 5.69 13.76 3.49
C HIS A 94 4.80 13.62 2.24
N LEU A 95 4.03 12.53 2.14
CA LEU A 95 3.06 12.34 1.05
C LEU A 95 1.95 13.40 1.06
N MET A 96 1.41 13.75 2.23
CA MET A 96 0.33 14.74 2.34
C MET A 96 0.82 16.14 1.98
N GLN A 97 2.07 16.50 2.31
CA GLN A 97 2.69 17.74 1.84
C GLN A 97 2.82 17.77 0.33
N ALA A 98 3.32 16.69 -0.28
CA ALA A 98 3.46 16.61 -1.74
C ALA A 98 2.11 16.70 -2.48
N LEU A 99 1.02 16.31 -1.82
CA LEU A 99 -0.35 16.44 -2.32
C LEU A 99 -1.01 17.80 -1.97
N GLY A 100 -0.32 18.69 -1.26
CA GLY A 100 -0.84 19.99 -0.84
C GLY A 100 -1.91 19.94 0.26
N ALA A 101 -2.08 18.79 0.92
CA ALA A 101 -3.11 18.55 1.93
C ALA A 101 -2.55 18.49 3.37
N GLY A 102 -1.28 18.82 3.56
CA GLY A 102 -0.64 18.77 4.86
C GLY A 102 0.68 19.53 4.90
N THR A 103 1.23 19.68 6.10
CA THR A 103 2.58 20.20 6.32
C THR A 103 3.45 19.06 6.82
N TRP A 104 4.66 18.96 6.27
CA TRP A 104 5.69 18.08 6.80
C TRP A 104 6.93 18.92 7.08
N VAL A 105 7.56 18.58 8.20
CA VAL A 105 8.82 19.14 8.67
C VAL A 105 9.68 17.94 9.05
N ARG A 106 10.95 18.00 8.70
CA ARG A 106 11.93 16.99 9.11
C ARG A 106 12.18 17.14 10.61
N MET A 107 11.77 16.14 11.41
CA MET A 107 12.15 16.02 12.82
C MET A 107 13.51 15.30 12.86
N HIS A 108 14.59 16.06 12.91
CA HIS A 108 15.98 15.59 12.92
C HIS A 108 16.79 16.41 13.93
N ASP A 109 17.72 15.77 14.64
CA ASP A 109 18.48 16.33 15.76
C ASP A 109 17.56 16.92 16.84
N VAL A 110 16.46 16.22 17.17
CA VAL A 110 15.52 16.68 18.20
C VAL A 110 15.86 16.15 19.58
N GLU A 111 15.52 16.93 20.61
CA GLU A 111 15.62 16.48 22.01
C GLU A 111 14.24 16.14 22.57
N VAL A 112 14.09 14.94 23.12
CA VAL A 112 12.83 14.47 23.72
C VAL A 112 12.90 14.51 25.24
N THR A 113 12.23 15.49 25.85
CA THR A 113 12.15 15.62 27.31
C THR A 113 10.82 15.08 27.84
N PRO A 114 10.80 14.03 28.69
CA PRO A 114 9.57 13.52 29.27
C PRO A 114 8.95 14.51 30.27
N LEU A 115 7.63 14.61 30.28
CA LEU A 115 6.84 15.43 31.20
C LEU A 115 6.18 14.56 32.27
N ALA A 116 5.99 15.14 33.47
CA ALA A 116 5.19 14.50 34.51
C ALA A 116 3.75 14.27 33.99
N GLY A 117 3.24 13.04 34.14
CA GLY A 117 1.90 12.66 33.66
C GLY A 117 1.85 11.90 32.33
N GLY A 118 3.00 11.46 31.79
CA GLY A 118 3.07 10.57 30.62
C GLY A 118 3.08 11.28 29.27
N GLY A 119 3.25 12.61 29.25
CA GLY A 119 3.54 13.39 28.04
C GLY A 119 5.04 13.54 27.78
N ALA A 120 5.41 14.16 26.66
CA ALA A 120 6.78 14.56 26.36
C ALA A 120 6.78 15.86 25.53
N THR A 121 7.82 16.68 25.72
CA THR A 121 8.12 17.84 24.87
C THR A 121 9.22 17.43 23.90
N VAL A 122 9.04 17.78 22.63
CA VAL A 122 10.07 17.64 21.59
C VAL A 122 10.52 19.05 21.23
N THR A 123 11.83 19.30 21.32
CA THR A 123 12.46 20.59 21.01
C THR A 123 13.51 20.45 19.93
#